data_AF-A0A7S3DIS7-F1
#
_entry.id   AF-A0A7S3DIS7-F1
#
_cell.length_a   1.000
_cell.length_b   1.000
_cell.length_c   1.000
_cell.angle_alpha   90.00
_cell.angle_beta   90.00
_cell.angle_gamma   90.00
#
_symmetry.space_group_name_H-M   'P 1'
#
loop_
_entity.id
_entity.type
_entity.pdbx_description
1 polymer ?
#
loop_
_entity_poly.entity_id
_entity_poly.type
_entity_poly.pdbx_seq_one_letter_code
_entity_poly.pdbx_strand_id
1 'polypeptide(L)'
;MASIDFYRKLSEPSKVTCNKCRRSSASLARTSFYFSLCSHIFCTHCLKRMFDMETTATCPVCSLKFGQSDLVEDALDRAEGQREMKIRRQLKKEAYLQRHNFPNTPGYYEFQERFEDAVESIMQRRDLDETFEWLAQLSRQGATSISENLAAEALNMHDVEEEEQDRLGGGKKKEGGIEEKRESVDLVIPGQGQFTSFELPACSESLREAAKRSEARRRSLTKEEQMAQKKVEKLAGGFKNEWFPAFVRSVCLSSL
;
A
#
# COMPACT_ATOMS: atom_id res chain seq x y z
N MET A 1 3.02 -5.88 -20.83
CA MET A 1 3.39 -4.49 -21.10
C MET A 1 2.10 -3.71 -21.30
N ALA A 2 1.84 -2.66 -20.52
CA ALA A 2 0.72 -1.78 -20.81
C ALA A 2 0.88 -1.14 -22.19
N SER A 3 -0.21 -0.99 -22.93
CA SER A 3 -0.21 -0.26 -24.20
C SER A 3 0.09 1.21 -23.93
N ILE A 4 0.77 1.88 -24.87
CA ILE A 4 0.91 3.35 -24.92
C ILE A 4 -0.46 4.03 -24.72
N ASP A 5 -1.53 3.43 -25.25
CA ASP A 5 -2.90 3.94 -25.09
C ASP A 5 -3.39 3.90 -23.64
N PHE A 6 -2.90 2.98 -22.82
CA PHE A 6 -3.23 2.91 -21.40
C PHE A 6 -2.67 4.10 -20.64
N TYR A 7 -1.38 4.41 -20.83
CA TYR A 7 -0.75 5.58 -20.21
C TYR A 7 -1.29 6.89 -20.78
N ARG A 8 -1.64 6.93 -22.07
CA ARG A 8 -2.33 8.08 -22.68
C ARG A 8 -3.68 8.36 -22.03
N LYS A 9 -4.43 7.32 -21.66
CA LYS A 9 -5.70 7.47 -20.93
C LYS A 9 -5.50 7.87 -19.46
N LEU A 10 -4.45 7.35 -18.81
CA LEU A 10 -4.14 7.72 -17.43
C LEU A 10 -3.58 9.14 -17.28
N SER A 11 -2.99 9.68 -18.34
CA SER A 11 -2.45 11.05 -18.39
C SER A 11 -3.51 12.12 -18.70
N GLU A 12 -4.77 11.74 -18.92
CA GLU A 12 -5.84 12.71 -19.03
C GLU A 12 -6.01 13.47 -17.69
N PRO A 13 -6.21 14.81 -17.73
CA PRO A 13 -6.39 15.60 -16.51
C PRO A 13 -7.57 15.06 -15.71
N SER A 14 -7.43 15.08 -14.38
CA SER A 14 -8.42 14.51 -13.47
C SER A 14 -9.74 15.26 -13.61
N LYS A 15 -10.70 14.58 -14.23
CA LYS A 15 -12.05 15.11 -14.39
C LYS A 15 -12.82 14.86 -13.11
N VAL A 16 -13.10 15.94 -12.39
CA VAL A 16 -13.94 15.91 -11.19
C VAL A 16 -15.34 16.37 -11.58
N THR A 17 -16.37 15.72 -11.06
CA THR A 17 -17.78 16.04 -11.36
C THR A 17 -18.54 16.46 -10.11
N CYS A 18 -19.28 17.56 -10.19
CA CYS A 18 -20.14 18.01 -9.09
C CYS A 18 -21.34 17.07 -8.93
N ASN A 19 -21.57 16.57 -7.72
CA ASN A 19 -22.67 15.64 -7.42
C ASN A 19 -24.06 16.27 -7.52
N LYS A 20 -24.16 17.61 -7.48
CA LYS A 20 -25.45 18.33 -7.59
C LYS A 20 -25.81 18.69 -9.02
N CYS A 21 -24.91 19.32 -9.77
CA CYS A 21 -25.20 19.81 -11.13
C CYS A 21 -24.63 18.93 -12.26
N ARG A 22 -23.88 17.87 -11.92
CA ARG A 22 -23.21 16.95 -12.87
C ARG A 22 -22.24 17.62 -13.84
N ARG A 23 -21.95 18.91 -13.67
CA ARG A 23 -20.92 19.61 -14.45
C ARG A 23 -19.54 19.17 -13.97
N SER A 24 -18.64 19.01 -14.94
CA SER A 24 -17.26 18.62 -14.68
C SER A 24 -16.32 19.83 -14.54
N SER A 25 -15.16 19.62 -13.93
CA SER A 25 -14.06 20.58 -13.89
C SER A 25 -13.67 21.09 -15.28
N ALA A 26 -13.64 20.20 -16.27
CA ALA A 26 -13.36 20.56 -17.67
C ALA A 26 -14.37 21.54 -18.29
N SER A 27 -15.63 21.52 -17.83
CA SER A 27 -16.70 22.39 -18.36
C SER A 27 -16.84 23.72 -17.60
N LEU A 28 -16.29 23.80 -16.39
CA LEU A 28 -16.37 24.95 -15.50
C LEU A 28 -14.97 25.52 -15.31
N ALA A 29 -14.46 26.19 -16.35
CA ALA A 29 -13.18 26.87 -16.26
C ALA A 29 -13.21 27.87 -15.07
N ARG A 30 -12.20 27.82 -14.20
CA ARG A 30 -11.99 28.71 -13.04
C ARG A 30 -12.96 28.55 -11.86
N THR A 31 -13.63 27.41 -11.71
CA THR A 31 -14.46 27.14 -10.52
C THR A 31 -13.79 26.09 -9.63
N SER A 32 -13.56 26.41 -8.36
CA SER A 32 -13.04 25.44 -7.37
C SER A 32 -14.07 24.33 -7.07
N PHE A 33 -13.56 23.17 -6.69
CA PHE A 33 -14.35 22.04 -6.23
C PHE A 33 -13.96 21.72 -4.79
N TYR A 34 -14.96 21.52 -3.94
CA TYR A 34 -14.77 21.22 -2.52
C TYR A 34 -15.33 19.83 -2.21
N PHE A 35 -14.76 19.18 -1.22
CA PHE A 35 -15.37 18.01 -0.59
C PHE A 35 -15.97 18.39 0.76
N SER A 36 -17.07 17.72 1.09
CA SER A 36 -17.68 17.75 2.43
C SER A 36 -17.13 16.62 3.30
N LEU A 37 -17.47 16.60 4.59
CA LEU A 37 -17.12 15.51 5.52
C LEU A 37 -17.50 14.11 5.01
N CYS A 38 -18.57 14.01 4.22
CA CYS A 38 -19.00 12.76 3.60
C CYS A 38 -18.24 12.38 2.32
N SER A 39 -17.16 13.08 1.98
CA SER A 39 -16.31 12.88 0.79
C SER A 39 -17.00 13.07 -0.56
N HIS A 40 -18.21 13.66 -0.58
CA HIS A 40 -18.89 14.06 -1.81
C HIS A 40 -18.40 15.42 -2.30
N ILE A 41 -18.25 15.54 -3.62
CA ILE A 41 -17.65 16.71 -4.29
C ILE A 41 -18.72 17.65 -4.87
N PHE A 42 -18.54 18.95 -4.66
CA PHE A 42 -19.42 20.01 -5.14
C PHE A 42 -18.62 21.18 -5.72
N CYS A 43 -19.17 21.87 -6.74
CA CYS A 43 -18.56 23.10 -7.26
C CYS A 43 -18.95 24.33 -6.41
N THR A 44 -18.12 25.38 -6.44
CA THR A 44 -18.36 26.64 -5.70
C THR A 44 -19.76 27.21 -5.91
N HIS A 45 -20.27 27.18 -7.15
CA HIS A 45 -21.60 27.71 -7.47
C HIS A 45 -22.73 26.91 -6.81
N CYS A 46 -22.63 25.58 -6.78
CA CYS A 46 -23.64 24.74 -6.13
C CYS A 46 -23.60 24.87 -4.61
N LEU A 47 -22.40 25.01 -4.03
CA LEU A 47 -22.25 25.23 -2.59
C LEU A 47 -22.82 26.58 -2.18
N LYS A 48 -22.45 27.66 -2.87
CA LYS A 48 -22.98 29.00 -2.59
C LYS A 48 -24.50 29.01 -2.57
N ARG A 49 -25.13 28.45 -3.61
CA ARG A 49 -26.60 28.35 -3.68
C ARG A 49 -27.24 27.50 -2.57
N MET A 50 -26.53 26.50 -2.04
CA MET A 50 -27.02 25.71 -0.90
C MET A 50 -26.99 26.55 0.39
N PHE A 51 -25.89 27.27 0.63
CA PHE A 51 -25.78 28.10 1.83
C PHE A 51 -26.58 29.42 1.75
N ASP A 52 -26.93 29.89 0.54
CA ASP A 52 -27.83 31.03 0.37
C ASP A 52 -29.26 30.70 0.84
N MET A 53 -29.66 29.42 0.81
CA MET A 53 -31.00 28.99 1.25
C MET A 53 -31.03 28.59 2.73
N GLU A 54 -29.98 27.94 3.23
CA GLU A 54 -29.92 27.38 4.58
C GLU A 54 -28.53 27.64 5.19
N THR A 55 -28.48 28.02 6.47
CA THR A 55 -27.20 28.20 7.19
C THR A 55 -26.37 26.92 7.25
N THR A 56 -27.03 25.76 7.21
CA THR A 56 -26.41 24.42 7.16
C THR A 56 -26.89 23.69 5.92
N ALA A 57 -25.97 23.16 5.11
CA ALA A 57 -26.33 22.43 3.90
C ALA A 57 -26.47 20.94 4.18
N THR A 58 -27.40 20.28 3.48
CA THR A 58 -27.56 18.81 3.52
C THR A 58 -27.02 18.19 2.22
N CYS A 59 -26.17 17.17 2.34
CA CYS A 59 -25.62 16.47 1.18
C CYS A 59 -26.74 15.75 0.40
N PRO A 60 -26.90 15.98 -0.91
CA PRO A 60 -27.95 15.34 -1.71
C PRO A 60 -27.71 13.85 -1.98
N VAL A 61 -26.52 13.32 -1.67
CA VAL A 61 -26.17 11.91 -1.92
C VAL A 61 -26.35 11.05 -0.68
N CYS A 62 -25.92 11.52 0.48
CA CYS A 62 -25.93 10.75 1.73
C CYS A 62 -26.70 11.42 2.87
N SER A 63 -27.34 12.56 2.62
CA SER A 63 -28.16 13.30 3.60
C SER A 63 -27.43 13.77 4.87
N LEU A 64 -26.09 13.75 4.87
CA LEU A 64 -25.29 14.29 5.98
C LEU A 64 -25.37 15.82 5.96
N LYS A 65 -25.61 16.43 7.12
CA LYS A 65 -25.58 17.89 7.30
C LYS A 65 -24.14 18.36 7.51
N PHE A 66 -23.77 19.48 6.88
CA PHE A 66 -22.44 20.08 7.00
C PHE A 66 -22.52 21.61 6.96
N GLY A 67 -21.60 22.27 7.65
CA GLY A 67 -21.41 23.72 7.65
C GLY A 67 -20.41 24.19 6.59
N GLN A 68 -20.20 25.51 6.49
CA GLN A 68 -19.17 26.08 5.60
C GLN A 68 -17.75 25.76 6.06
N SER A 69 -17.52 25.67 7.38
CA SER A 69 -16.22 25.28 7.98
C SER A 69 -15.80 23.86 7.66
N ASP A 70 -16.76 23.02 7.29
CA ASP A 70 -16.57 21.58 7.10
C ASP A 70 -16.21 21.25 5.64
N LEU A 71 -16.00 22.28 4.82
CA LEU A 71 -15.59 22.17 3.44
C LEU A 71 -14.10 22.36 3.31
N VAL A 72 -13.48 21.51 2.50
CA VAL A 72 -12.05 21.57 2.23
C VAL A 72 -11.83 21.69 0.72
N GLU A 73 -10.94 22.61 0.33
CA GLU A 73 -10.69 23.02 -1.06
C GLU A 73 -9.60 22.18 -1.73
N ASP A 74 -9.64 20.84 -1.69
CA ASP A 74 -8.56 20.03 -2.30
C ASP A 74 -9.09 18.91 -3.22
N ALA A 75 -10.30 19.05 -3.76
CA ALA A 75 -10.89 17.96 -4.55
C ALA A 75 -10.14 17.71 -5.88
N LEU A 76 -9.53 18.75 -6.46
CA LEU A 76 -8.71 18.62 -7.67
C LEU A 76 -7.35 18.02 -7.35
N ASP A 77 -6.65 18.55 -6.34
CA ASP A 77 -5.34 18.08 -5.90
C ASP A 77 -5.38 16.62 -5.46
N ARG A 78 -6.44 16.21 -4.74
CA ARG A 78 -6.64 14.82 -4.37
C ARG A 78 -6.87 13.92 -5.58
N ALA A 79 -7.59 14.41 -6.60
CA ALA A 79 -7.82 13.66 -7.83
C ALA A 79 -6.55 13.57 -8.69
N GLU A 80 -5.69 14.59 -8.64
CA GLU A 80 -4.36 14.61 -9.24
C GLU A 80 -3.41 13.64 -8.55
N GLY A 81 -3.34 13.66 -7.21
CA GLY A 81 -2.54 12.69 -6.45
C GLY A 81 -3.02 11.25 -6.65
N GLN A 82 -4.33 11.01 -6.78
CA GLN A 82 -4.83 9.68 -7.15
C GLN A 82 -4.41 9.25 -8.56
N ARG A 83 -4.28 10.21 -9.49
CA ARG A 83 -3.80 9.95 -10.86
C ARG A 83 -2.32 9.55 -10.82
N GLU A 84 -1.52 10.32 -10.11
CA GLU A 84 -0.09 10.06 -9.90
C GLU A 84 0.13 8.69 -9.24
N MET A 85 -0.60 8.38 -8.16
CA MET A 85 -0.52 7.07 -7.50
C MET A 85 -0.85 5.91 -8.45
N LYS A 86 -1.82 6.06 -9.36
CA LYS A 86 -2.15 5.04 -10.36
C LYS A 86 -1.01 4.85 -11.36
N ILE A 87 -0.41 5.94 -11.84
CA ILE A 87 0.73 5.90 -12.76
C ILE A 87 1.93 5.25 -12.09
N ARG A 88 2.32 5.70 -10.89
CA ARG A 88 3.42 5.11 -10.10
C ARG A 88 3.21 3.60 -9.87
N ARG A 89 2.00 3.19 -9.50
CA ARG A 89 1.66 1.76 -9.31
C ARG A 89 1.79 0.95 -10.59
N GLN A 90 1.43 1.52 -11.75
CA GLN A 90 1.59 0.83 -13.02
C GLN A 90 3.07 0.73 -13.41
N LEU A 91 3.82 1.83 -13.32
CA LEU A 91 5.24 1.87 -13.66
C LEU A 91 6.05 0.92 -12.79
N LYS A 92 5.77 0.85 -11.48
CA LYS A 92 6.39 -0.14 -10.59
C LYS A 92 6.17 -1.58 -11.08
N LYS A 93 5.02 -1.91 -11.66
CA LYS A 93 4.81 -3.28 -12.18
C LYS A 93 5.67 -3.61 -13.40
N GLU A 94 6.14 -2.60 -14.13
CA GLU A 94 6.82 -2.77 -15.41
C GLU A 94 8.33 -2.54 -15.34
N ALA A 95 8.78 -1.77 -14.35
CA ALA A 95 10.15 -1.26 -14.30
C ALA A 95 10.75 -1.21 -12.88
N TYR A 96 10.15 -1.85 -11.87
CA TYR A 96 10.65 -1.74 -10.49
C TYR A 96 11.93 -2.54 -10.24
N LEU A 97 13.02 -1.80 -10.05
CA LEU A 97 14.32 -2.31 -9.63
C LEU A 97 14.64 -1.78 -8.22
N GLN A 98 15.16 -2.66 -7.37
CA GLN A 98 15.59 -2.34 -6.02
C GLN A 98 17.09 -2.11 -5.98
N ARG A 99 17.55 -1.57 -4.84
CA ARG A 99 18.96 -1.23 -4.63
C ARG A 99 19.92 -2.41 -4.88
N HIS A 100 19.51 -3.62 -4.53
CA HIS A 100 20.33 -4.82 -4.71
C HIS A 100 20.50 -5.25 -6.18
N ASN A 101 19.72 -4.69 -7.11
CA ASN A 101 19.88 -4.97 -8.55
C ASN A 101 21.02 -4.14 -9.19
N PHE A 102 21.57 -3.17 -8.46
CA PHE A 102 22.61 -2.29 -8.97
C PHE A 102 23.96 -2.60 -8.29
N PRO A 103 25.07 -2.60 -9.05
CA PRO A 103 26.39 -2.82 -8.48
C PRO A 103 26.86 -1.65 -7.60
N ASN A 104 26.39 -0.43 -7.88
CA ASN A 104 26.87 0.80 -7.26
C ASN A 104 25.71 1.68 -6.75
N THR A 105 25.96 2.45 -5.67
CA THR A 105 25.02 3.44 -5.12
C THR A 105 24.56 4.49 -6.14
N PRO A 106 25.47 5.13 -6.92
CA PRO A 106 25.07 6.22 -7.82
C PRO A 106 24.12 5.75 -8.92
N GLY A 107 24.37 4.57 -9.50
CA GLY A 107 23.51 4.03 -10.56
C GLY A 107 22.08 3.74 -10.09
N TYR A 108 21.88 3.40 -8.81
CA TYR A 108 20.53 3.28 -8.25
C TYR A 108 19.82 4.65 -8.13
N TYR A 109 20.54 5.69 -7.73
CA TYR A 109 19.96 7.04 -7.63
C TYR A 109 19.64 7.62 -9.00
N GLU A 110 20.51 7.44 -10.00
CA GLU A 110 20.24 7.80 -11.39
C GLU A 110 18.98 7.09 -11.91
N PHE A 111 18.81 5.80 -11.59
CA PHE A 111 17.59 5.07 -11.92
C PHE A 111 16.36 5.64 -11.22
N GLN A 112 16.46 5.98 -9.93
CA GLN A 112 15.34 6.58 -9.19
C GLN A 112 14.94 7.95 -9.76
N GLU A 113 15.92 8.79 -10.11
CA GLU A 113 15.68 10.07 -10.75
C GLU A 113 14.99 9.88 -12.11
N ARG A 114 15.51 9.00 -12.96
CA ARG A 114 14.87 8.66 -14.25
C ARG A 114 13.47 8.07 -14.09
N PHE A 115 13.20 7.35 -13.01
CA PHE A 115 11.86 6.84 -12.71
C PHE A 115 10.89 7.98 -12.36
N GLU A 116 11.32 8.96 -11.57
CA GLU A 116 10.50 10.14 -11.27
C GLU A 116 10.30 11.02 -12.51
N ASP A 117 11.33 11.21 -13.34
CA ASP A 117 11.21 11.89 -14.64
C ASP A 117 10.16 11.22 -15.53
N ALA A 118 10.13 9.89 -15.55
CA ALA A 118 9.13 9.12 -16.30
C ALA A 118 7.70 9.34 -15.76
N VAL A 119 7.53 9.38 -14.43
CA VAL A 119 6.24 9.69 -13.80
C VAL A 119 5.79 11.10 -14.18
N GLU A 120 6.67 12.09 -14.09
CA GLU A 120 6.38 13.49 -14.42
C GLU A 120 6.04 13.66 -15.90
N SER A 121 6.83 13.05 -16.79
CA SER A 121 6.62 13.05 -18.23
C SER A 121 5.24 12.50 -18.60
N ILE A 122 4.83 11.39 -17.97
CA ILE A 122 3.50 10.81 -18.17
C ILE A 122 2.40 11.72 -17.61
N MET A 123 2.59 12.30 -16.42
CA MET A 123 1.61 13.22 -15.82
C MET A 123 1.40 14.48 -16.67
N GLN A 124 2.46 15.04 -17.23
CA GLN A 124 2.44 16.27 -18.04
C GLN A 124 2.20 16.02 -19.52
N ARG A 125 2.22 14.76 -19.98
CA ARG A 125 2.09 14.36 -21.39
C ARG A 125 3.22 14.92 -22.26
N ARG A 126 4.42 14.97 -21.71
CA ARG A 126 5.65 15.39 -22.41
C ARG A 126 6.53 14.17 -22.65
N ASP A 127 7.28 14.16 -23.75
CA ASP A 127 8.37 13.20 -24.02
C ASP A 127 7.98 11.74 -23.79
N LEU A 128 6.74 11.41 -24.18
CA LEU A 128 6.15 10.10 -23.95
C LEU A 128 6.90 8.99 -24.71
N ASP A 129 7.35 9.27 -25.94
CA ASP A 129 8.03 8.29 -26.78
C ASP A 129 9.36 7.82 -26.17
N GLU A 130 10.17 8.76 -25.67
CA GLU A 130 11.43 8.47 -24.97
C GLU A 130 11.16 7.66 -23.69
N THR A 131 10.17 8.09 -22.91
CA THR A 131 9.76 7.41 -21.68
C THR A 131 9.34 5.96 -21.95
N PHE A 132 8.57 5.72 -23.01
CA PHE A 132 8.11 4.37 -23.36
C PHE A 132 9.23 3.50 -23.92
N GLU A 133 10.17 4.05 -24.68
CA GLU A 133 11.33 3.30 -25.15
C GLU A 133 12.21 2.82 -23.99
N TRP A 134 12.45 3.71 -23.02
CA TRP A 134 13.17 3.37 -21.80
C TRP A 134 12.46 2.28 -20.97
N LEU A 135 11.14 2.41 -20.77
CA LEU A 135 10.34 1.37 -20.09
C LEU A 135 10.36 0.03 -20.83
N ALA A 136 10.30 0.04 -22.16
CA ALA A 136 10.40 -1.16 -22.98
C ALA A 136 11.79 -1.81 -22.90
N GLN A 137 12.85 -1.03 -22.73
CA GLN A 137 14.19 -1.55 -22.50
C GLN A 137 14.30 -2.22 -21.12
N LEU A 138 13.80 -1.57 -20.07
CA LEU A 138 13.82 -2.13 -18.71
C LEU A 138 12.97 -3.39 -18.57
N SER A 139 11.78 -3.41 -19.16
CA SER A 139 10.91 -4.57 -19.13
C SER A 139 11.57 -5.78 -19.83
N ARG A 140 12.35 -5.56 -20.89
CA ARG A 140 13.13 -6.61 -21.57
C ARG A 140 14.31 -7.10 -20.74
N GLN A 141 14.96 -6.21 -19.99
CA GLN A 141 16.16 -6.53 -19.22
C GLN A 141 15.85 -7.21 -17.87
N GLY A 142 14.67 -6.96 -17.28
CA GLY A 142 14.43 -7.25 -15.86
C GLY A 142 13.18 -8.08 -15.52
N ALA A 143 12.52 -8.74 -16.48
CA ALA A 143 11.23 -9.42 -16.22
C ALA A 143 11.26 -10.41 -15.04
N THR A 144 12.37 -11.13 -14.84
CA THR A 144 12.56 -12.04 -13.71
C THR A 144 12.78 -11.28 -12.40
N SER A 145 13.71 -10.32 -12.38
CA SER A 145 14.04 -9.51 -11.20
C SER A 145 12.86 -8.67 -10.70
N ILE A 146 12.00 -8.18 -11.59
CA ILE A 146 10.82 -7.38 -11.19
C ILE A 146 9.87 -8.21 -10.31
N SER A 147 9.65 -9.49 -10.65
CA SER A 147 8.74 -10.36 -9.90
C SER A 147 9.25 -10.66 -8.49
N GLU A 148 10.56 -10.89 -8.36
CA GLU A 148 11.24 -11.13 -7.08
C GLU A 148 11.21 -9.88 -6.20
N ASN A 149 11.47 -8.71 -6.80
CA ASN A 149 11.45 -7.42 -6.10
C ASN A 149 10.07 -7.07 -5.54
N LEU A 150 9.01 -7.28 -6.35
CA LEU A 150 7.64 -7.02 -5.92
C LEU A 150 7.21 -7.98 -4.80
N ALA A 151 7.63 -9.25 -4.86
CA ALA A 151 7.37 -10.22 -3.80
C ALA A 151 8.12 -9.85 -2.50
N ALA A 152 9.39 -9.44 -2.61
CA ALA A 152 10.19 -8.98 -1.48
C ALA A 152 9.62 -7.71 -0.83
N GLU A 153 9.19 -6.72 -1.63
CA GLU A 153 8.53 -5.50 -1.12
C GLU A 153 7.24 -5.86 -0.35
N ALA A 154 6.44 -6.80 -0.86
CA ALA A 154 5.21 -7.24 -0.19
C ALA A 154 5.45 -7.97 1.14
N LEU A 155 6.49 -8.82 1.22
CA LEU A 155 6.89 -9.48 2.46
C LEU A 155 7.37 -8.47 3.50
N ASN A 156 8.25 -7.55 3.09
CA ASN A 156 8.76 -6.49 3.98
C ASN A 156 7.61 -5.61 4.52
N MET A 157 6.60 -5.29 3.70
CA MET A 157 5.43 -4.54 4.19
C MET A 157 4.64 -5.33 5.24
N HIS A 158 4.42 -6.63 5.03
CA HIS A 158 3.73 -7.48 6.00
C HIS A 158 4.48 -7.53 7.33
N ASP A 159 5.80 -7.71 7.29
CA ASP A 159 6.63 -7.78 8.51
C ASP A 159 6.61 -6.47 9.29
N VAL A 160 6.64 -5.32 8.60
CA VAL A 160 6.52 -3.99 9.23
C VAL A 160 5.13 -3.77 9.83
N GLU A 161 4.06 -4.17 9.13
CA GLU A 161 2.69 -4.07 9.64
C GLU A 161 2.47 -4.96 10.88
N GLU A 162 3.04 -6.18 10.89
CA GLU A 162 3.02 -7.07 12.05
C GLU A 162 3.77 -6.46 13.24
N GLU A 163 4.96 -5.91 13.02
CA GLU A 163 5.72 -5.23 14.07
C GLU A 163 4.99 -4.01 14.62
N GLU A 164 4.34 -3.21 13.77
CA GLU A 164 3.54 -2.05 14.19
C GLU A 164 2.31 -2.48 15.01
N GLN A 165 1.63 -3.55 14.61
CA GLN A 165 0.51 -4.12 15.36
C GLN A 165 0.93 -4.65 16.72
N ASP A 166 2.10 -5.30 16.83
CA ASP A 166 2.66 -5.77 18.09
C ASP A 166 3.02 -4.60 19.02
N ARG A 167 3.57 -3.51 18.48
CA ARG A 167 3.85 -2.27 19.26
C ARG A 167 2.56 -1.66 19.81
N LEU A 168 1.51 -1.58 19.01
CA LEU A 168 0.20 -1.05 19.42
C LEU A 168 -0.56 -2.01 20.36
N GLY A 169 -0.41 -3.32 20.16
CA GLY A 169 -1.02 -4.37 20.97
C GLY A 169 -0.34 -4.57 22.33
N GLY A 170 0.97 -4.32 22.41
CA GLY A 170 1.76 -4.38 23.64
C GLY A 170 1.37 -3.36 24.71
N GLY A 171 0.68 -2.28 24.32
CA GLY A 171 0.17 -1.26 25.25
C GLY A 171 -1.00 -1.72 26.13
N LYS A 172 -1.73 -2.79 25.75
CA LYS A 172 -2.95 -3.22 26.47
C LYS A 172 -2.73 -4.27 27.58
N LYS A 173 -1.48 -4.68 27.85
CA LYS A 173 -1.18 -5.72 28.86
C LYS A 173 -0.57 -5.20 30.17
N LYS A 174 -0.55 -3.89 30.42
CA LYS A 174 0.04 -3.29 31.64
C LYS A 174 -0.92 -2.48 32.52
N GLU A 175 -2.23 -2.67 32.39
CA GLU A 175 -3.22 -2.14 33.33
C GLU A 175 -3.97 -3.32 33.98
N GLY A 176 -3.31 -3.98 34.92
CA GLY A 176 -3.87 -5.13 35.63
C GLY A 176 -2.79 -5.90 36.37
N GLY A 177 -2.20 -5.30 37.41
CA GLY A 177 -1.22 -5.97 38.26
C GLY A 177 -0.23 -5.01 38.93
N ILE A 178 -0.73 -4.12 39.78
CA ILE A 178 0.08 -3.56 40.87
C ILE A 178 -0.12 -4.52 42.04
N GLU A 179 0.83 -5.43 42.28
CA GLU A 179 1.27 -5.80 43.63
C GLU A 179 2.56 -6.65 43.61
N GLU A 180 3.55 -6.14 44.34
CA GLU A 180 4.48 -6.89 45.18
C GLU A 180 5.51 -7.86 44.54
N LYS A 181 6.69 -7.33 44.22
CA LYS A 181 7.96 -7.70 44.89
C LYS A 181 9.12 -6.84 44.37
N ARG A 182 9.50 -5.82 45.16
CA ARG A 182 10.86 -5.28 45.12
C ARG A 182 11.71 -6.22 45.97
N GLU A 183 12.38 -7.15 45.32
CA GLU A 183 13.51 -7.87 45.91
C GLU A 183 14.75 -7.43 45.13
N SER A 184 15.62 -6.72 45.83
CA SER A 184 16.87 -6.14 45.36
C SER A 184 17.79 -7.22 44.78
N VAL A 185 18.22 -7.04 43.53
CA VAL A 185 19.39 -7.74 42.99
C VAL A 185 20.38 -6.68 42.51
N ASP A 186 21.51 -6.67 43.19
CA ASP A 186 22.63 -5.76 42.99
C ASP A 186 23.21 -5.85 41.58
N LEU A 187 23.44 -4.68 40.99
CA LEU A 187 24.19 -4.52 39.75
C LEU A 187 25.69 -4.74 40.03
N VAL A 188 26.20 -5.91 39.67
CA VAL A 188 27.63 -6.15 39.48
C VAL A 188 27.94 -6.00 38.00
N ILE A 189 28.79 -5.02 37.66
CA ILE A 189 29.37 -4.84 36.31
C ILE A 189 30.72 -5.56 36.28
N PRO A 190 30.91 -6.56 35.40
CA PRO A 190 32.19 -6.79 34.72
C PRO A 190 31.97 -6.61 33.20
N GLY A 191 32.77 -5.84 32.48
CA GLY A 191 34.18 -6.11 32.26
C GLY A 191 34.34 -6.70 30.84
N GLN A 192 35.02 -5.94 29.98
CA GLN A 192 35.34 -6.15 28.57
C GLN A 192 35.55 -7.61 28.11
N GLY A 193 35.03 -7.94 26.92
CA GLY A 193 35.32 -9.19 26.20
C GLY A 193 35.03 -9.06 24.70
N GLN A 194 35.94 -9.60 23.89
CA GLN A 194 36.12 -9.37 22.46
C GLN A 194 34.97 -9.83 21.56
N PHE A 195 34.72 -9.06 20.49
CA PHE A 195 33.87 -9.41 19.36
C PHE A 195 34.52 -10.55 18.56
N THR A 196 33.96 -11.75 18.64
CA THR A 196 34.25 -12.84 17.71
C THR A 196 33.06 -13.02 16.76
N SER A 197 33.41 -13.29 15.51
CA SER A 197 32.54 -13.48 14.34
C SER A 197 31.32 -14.36 14.61
N PHE A 198 30.13 -13.81 14.39
CA PHE A 198 28.88 -14.55 14.39
C PHE A 198 28.64 -15.12 12.99
N GLU A 199 28.78 -16.44 12.84
CA GLU A 199 28.29 -17.17 11.67
C GLU A 199 26.75 -17.19 11.69
N LEU A 200 26.12 -16.68 10.64
CA LEU A 200 24.67 -16.73 10.44
C LEU A 200 24.23 -18.20 10.21
N PRO A 201 23.27 -18.73 10.98
CA PRO A 201 22.74 -20.07 10.73
C PRO A 201 21.86 -20.09 9.48
N ALA A 202 22.01 -21.14 8.67
CA ALA A 202 21.32 -21.32 7.40
C ALA A 202 19.78 -21.29 7.55
N CYS A 203 19.13 -20.46 6.72
CA CYS A 203 17.69 -20.17 6.68
C CYS A 203 16.76 -21.40 6.48
N SER A 204 17.30 -22.60 6.24
CA SER A 204 16.51 -23.81 5.98
C SER A 204 16.06 -24.54 7.24
N GLU A 205 16.78 -24.41 8.37
CA GLU A 205 16.41 -25.07 9.62
C GLU A 205 15.34 -24.29 10.39
N SER A 206 15.42 -22.96 10.40
CA SER A 206 14.43 -22.09 11.05
C SER A 206 13.02 -22.27 10.47
N LEU A 207 12.90 -22.42 9.14
CA LEU A 207 11.62 -22.66 8.45
C LEU A 207 11.05 -24.05 8.77
N ARG A 208 11.90 -25.08 8.85
CA ARG A 208 11.48 -26.44 9.24
C ARG A 208 11.01 -26.48 10.69
N GLU A 209 11.66 -25.73 11.56
CA GLU A 209 11.29 -25.66 12.97
C GLU A 209 10.00 -24.88 13.19
N ALA A 210 9.80 -23.79 12.44
CA ALA A 210 8.53 -23.04 12.42
C ALA A 210 7.36 -23.91 11.92
N ALA A 211 7.56 -24.72 10.88
CA ALA A 211 6.55 -25.66 10.38
C ALA A 211 6.19 -26.75 11.42
N LYS A 212 7.19 -27.30 12.12
CA LYS A 212 6.95 -28.26 13.21
C LYS A 212 6.19 -27.64 14.38
N ARG A 213 6.53 -26.38 14.74
CA ARG A 213 5.84 -25.64 15.81
C ARG A 213 4.39 -25.31 15.47
N SER A 214 4.11 -24.93 14.22
CA SER A 214 2.73 -24.65 13.77
C SER A 214 1.88 -25.92 13.73
N GLU A 215 2.46 -27.06 13.33
CA GLU A 215 1.78 -28.34 13.29
C GLU A 215 1.51 -28.91 14.69
N ALA A 216 2.47 -28.78 15.61
CA ALA A 216 2.28 -29.13 17.02
C ALA A 216 1.15 -28.30 17.66
N ARG A 217 1.10 -26.99 17.35
CA ARG A 217 0.04 -26.08 17.81
C ARG A 217 -1.33 -26.47 17.27
N ARG A 218 -1.43 -26.93 16.02
CA ARG A 218 -2.69 -27.44 15.43
C ARG A 218 -3.17 -28.72 16.13
N ARG A 219 -2.25 -29.58 16.57
CA ARG A 219 -2.57 -30.84 17.25
C ARG A 219 -2.99 -30.66 18.71
N SER A 220 -2.53 -29.59 19.38
CA SER A 220 -2.89 -29.28 20.76
C SER A 220 -4.25 -28.57 20.92
N LEU A 221 -4.89 -28.15 19.82
CA LEU A 221 -6.19 -27.49 19.87
C LEU A 221 -7.32 -28.49 20.19
N THR A 222 -8.30 -28.03 20.95
CA THR A 222 -9.50 -28.80 21.28
C THR A 222 -10.33 -29.08 20.01
N LYS A 223 -11.20 -30.11 20.05
CA LYS A 223 -12.02 -30.50 18.88
C LYS A 223 -12.92 -29.35 18.39
N GLU A 224 -13.38 -28.48 19.29
CA GLU A 224 -14.18 -27.29 18.94
C GLU A 224 -13.34 -26.23 18.23
N GLU A 225 -12.11 -25.97 18.69
CA GLU A 225 -11.18 -25.03 18.04
C GLU A 225 -10.71 -25.53 16.67
N GLN A 226 -10.49 -26.84 16.52
CA GLN A 226 -10.17 -27.45 15.23
C GLN A 226 -11.34 -27.34 14.24
N MET A 227 -12.58 -27.47 14.70
CA MET A 227 -13.77 -27.26 13.88
C MET A 227 -13.97 -25.78 13.52
N ALA A 228 -13.67 -24.86 14.43
CA ALA A 228 -13.68 -23.42 14.17
C ALA A 228 -12.64 -23.03 13.11
N GLN A 229 -11.40 -23.54 13.22
CA GLN A 229 -10.36 -23.31 12.20
C GLN A 229 -10.74 -23.88 10.83
N LYS A 230 -11.27 -25.12 10.78
CA LYS A 230 -11.78 -25.69 9.53
C LYS A 230 -12.94 -24.89 8.96
N LYS A 231 -13.81 -24.31 9.80
CA LYS A 231 -14.92 -23.47 9.36
C LYS A 231 -14.41 -22.14 8.78
N VAL A 232 -13.38 -21.55 9.38
CA VAL A 232 -12.70 -20.36 8.86
C VAL A 232 -11.98 -20.66 7.53
N GLU A 233 -11.23 -21.77 7.42
CA GLU A 233 -10.61 -22.21 6.15
C GLU A 233 -11.66 -22.48 5.06
N LYS A 234 -12.82 -23.04 5.42
CA LYS A 234 -13.91 -23.35 4.47
C LYS A 234 -14.67 -22.09 4.03
N LEU A 235 -14.78 -21.09 4.91
CA LEU A 235 -15.31 -19.76 4.57
C LEU A 235 -14.31 -18.96 3.71
N ALA A 236 -13.01 -19.06 4.00
CA ALA A 236 -11.95 -18.48 3.17
C ALA A 236 -11.87 -19.15 1.78
N GLY A 237 -12.10 -20.47 1.69
CA GLY A 237 -12.18 -21.20 0.42
C GLY A 237 -13.43 -20.89 -0.43
N GLY A 238 -14.43 -20.20 0.14
CA GLY A 238 -15.61 -19.68 -0.56
C GLY A 238 -15.39 -18.29 -1.18
N PHE A 239 -14.33 -17.58 -0.77
CA PHE A 239 -13.91 -16.33 -1.39
C PHE A 239 -12.94 -16.66 -2.52
N LYS A 240 -13.47 -17.06 -3.68
CA LYS A 240 -12.68 -17.25 -4.90
C LYS A 240 -12.08 -15.91 -5.33
N ASN A 241 -10.85 -15.66 -4.89
CA ASN A 241 -9.71 -15.23 -5.69
C ASN A 241 -10.01 -14.25 -6.85
N GLU A 242 -10.26 -12.98 -6.54
CA GLU A 242 -10.01 -11.87 -7.48
C GLU A 242 -8.76 -11.06 -7.11
N TRP A 243 -8.04 -11.44 -6.05
CA TRP A 243 -6.89 -10.68 -5.54
C TRP A 243 -5.70 -11.57 -5.16
N PHE A 244 -5.25 -12.41 -6.11
CA PHE A 244 -3.90 -13.00 -6.09
C PHE A 244 -3.53 -13.32 -7.54
N PRO A 245 -2.42 -12.79 -8.10
CA PRO A 245 -1.99 -13.20 -9.44
C PRO A 245 -1.72 -14.70 -9.46
N ALA A 246 -2.29 -15.40 -10.45
CA ALA A 246 -2.36 -16.86 -10.57
C ALA A 246 -1.01 -17.58 -10.80
N PHE A 247 0.13 -16.97 -10.47
CA PHE A 247 1.45 -17.49 -10.82
C PHE A 247 2.09 -18.37 -9.72
N VAL A 248 1.64 -18.31 -8.47
CA VAL A 248 2.28 -19.04 -7.35
C VAL A 248 1.85 -20.51 -7.25
N ARG A 249 0.95 -20.99 -8.11
CA ARG A 249 0.52 -22.42 -8.12
C ARG A 249 1.40 -23.36 -8.95
N SER A 250 2.45 -22.87 -9.60
CA SER A 250 3.25 -23.68 -10.54
C SER A 250 4.53 -24.31 -9.97
N VAL A 251 4.98 -23.96 -8.75
CA VAL A 251 6.33 -24.35 -8.28
C VAL A 251 6.33 -25.51 -7.26
N CYS A 252 5.19 -25.95 -6.75
CA CYS A 252 5.13 -27.03 -5.74
C CYS A 252 4.62 -28.40 -6.24
N LEU A 253 4.57 -28.65 -7.55
CA LEU A 253 4.10 -29.93 -8.12
C LEU A 253 5.09 -30.62 -9.07
N SER A 254 6.39 -30.33 -8.95
CA SER A 254 7.44 -30.97 -9.77
C SER A 254 8.48 -31.73 -8.96
N SER A 255 8.13 -32.21 -7.78
CA SER A 255 8.94 -33.17 -7.01
C SER A 255 8.05 -34.15 -6.26
N LEU A 256 7.46 -35.08 -7.02
CA LEU A 256 6.96 -36.39 -6.57
C LEU A 256 7.05 -37.35 -7.75
#